data_AF-A0A7V8TU95-F1
#
_entry.id   AF-A0A7V8TU95-F1
#
_cell.length_a   1.000
_cell.length_b   1.000
_cell.length_c   1.000
_cell.angle_alpha   90.00
_cell.angle_beta   90.00
_cell.angle_gamma   90.00
#
_symmetry.space_group_name_H-M   'P 1'
#
loop_
_entity.id
_entity.type
_entity.pdbx_description
1 polymer ?
#
loop_
_entity_poly.entity_id
_entity_poly.type
_entity_poly.pdbx_seq_one_letter_code
_entity_poly.pdbx_strand_id
1 'polypeptide(L)'
;MSKKQEEALRMRDLAWNLMRSQGKFEDFPGAGPHLSWEGHDLKMILRTPFGKLPTLPCDPAMAALMPESKKNLPYGLDIWDAAGKVLNIEWDRDGTIQLIKFRQGVWQNQLEALATE
;
A
#
# COMPACT_ATOMS: atom_id res chain seq x y z
N MET A 1 -1.12 20.58 3.25
CA MET A 1 -1.72 19.22 3.21
C MET A 1 -2.95 19.21 4.11
N SER A 2 -3.87 18.26 3.92
CA SER A 2 -4.96 18.07 4.88
C SER A 2 -4.44 17.34 6.13
N LYS A 3 -5.01 17.64 7.31
CA LYS A 3 -4.70 16.89 8.56
C LYS A 3 -4.81 15.38 8.39
N LYS A 4 -5.80 14.94 7.60
CA LYS A 4 -6.03 13.52 7.27
C LYS A 4 -4.85 12.90 6.49
N GLN A 5 -4.23 13.69 5.62
CA GLN A 5 -3.11 13.25 4.80
C GLN A 5 -1.81 13.20 5.61
N GLU A 6 -1.60 14.18 6.48
CA GLU A 6 -0.48 14.18 7.44
C GLU A 6 -0.55 12.96 8.37
N GLU A 7 -1.75 12.65 8.88
CA GLU A 7 -1.97 11.48 9.72
C GLU A 7 -1.73 10.16 8.95
N ALA A 8 -2.23 10.05 7.71
CA ALA A 8 -1.98 8.89 6.86
C ALA A 8 -0.49 8.71 6.55
N LEU A 9 0.26 9.80 6.35
CA LEU A 9 1.72 9.76 6.16
C LEU A 9 2.44 9.31 7.43
N ARG A 10 2.03 9.81 8.60
CA ARG A 10 2.57 9.34 9.87
C ARG A 10 2.34 7.83 10.06
N MET A 11 1.14 7.35 9.76
CA MET A 11 0.83 5.91 9.82
C MET A 11 1.64 5.10 8.82
N ARG A 12 1.84 5.62 7.59
CA ARG A 12 2.72 4.99 6.59
C ARG A 12 4.13 4.82 7.12
N ASP A 13 4.69 5.86 7.75
CA ASP A 13 6.08 5.84 8.21
C ASP A 13 6.28 4.86 9.37
N LEU A 14 5.31 4.77 10.28
CA LEU A 14 5.31 3.76 11.35
C LEU A 14 5.21 2.34 10.78
N ALA A 15 4.27 2.10 9.88
CA ALA A 15 4.13 0.81 9.19
C ALA A 15 5.40 0.43 8.43
N TRP A 16 6.01 1.38 7.73
CA TRP A 16 7.28 1.15 7.03
C TRP A 16 8.39 0.69 7.98
N ASN A 17 8.55 1.36 9.13
CA ASN A 17 9.56 0.99 10.11
C ASN A 17 9.32 -0.42 10.68
N LEU A 18 8.07 -0.74 11.00
CA LEU A 18 7.67 -2.07 11.49
C LEU A 18 7.91 -3.15 10.43
N MET A 19 7.52 -2.91 9.18
CA MET A 19 7.73 -3.84 8.07
C MET A 19 9.21 -4.00 7.73
N ARG A 20 10.03 -2.97 7.94
CA ARG A 20 11.48 -3.04 7.73
C ARG A 20 12.17 -3.95 8.74
N SER A 21 11.69 -3.99 9.99
CA SER A 21 12.27 -4.83 11.04
C SER A 21 11.69 -6.24 11.07
N GLN A 22 10.39 -6.40 10.79
CA GLN A 22 9.66 -7.66 10.99
C GLN A 22 8.98 -8.20 9.72
N GLY A 23 8.97 -7.45 8.62
CA GLY A 23 8.32 -7.85 7.39
C GLY A 23 9.04 -8.99 6.68
N LYS A 24 8.30 -9.71 5.84
CA LYS A 24 8.80 -10.81 5.01
C LYS A 24 8.61 -10.46 3.54
N PHE A 25 9.63 -10.74 2.73
CA PHE A 25 9.48 -10.67 1.28
C PHE A 25 8.78 -11.92 0.80
N GLU A 26 7.63 -11.75 0.15
CA GLU A 26 6.83 -12.82 -0.40
C GLU A 26 6.65 -12.60 -1.90
N ASP A 27 6.75 -13.68 -2.68
CA ASP A 27 6.45 -13.67 -4.11
C ASP A 27 4.95 -13.94 -4.29
N PHE A 28 4.22 -12.97 -4.84
CA PHE A 28 2.82 -13.18 -5.19
C PHE A 28 2.69 -13.49 -6.69
N PRO A 29 2.08 -14.63 -7.07
CA PRO A 29 1.85 -14.95 -8.47
C PRO A 29 1.09 -13.81 -9.17
N GLY A 30 1.68 -13.24 -10.22
CA GLY A 30 1.08 -12.16 -11.02
C GLY A 30 1.27 -10.74 -10.45
N ALA A 31 1.77 -10.58 -9.22
CA ALA A 31 2.05 -9.27 -8.62
C ALA A 31 3.50 -9.09 -8.13
N GLY A 32 4.39 -10.04 -8.43
CA GLY A 32 5.83 -9.93 -8.13
C GLY A 32 6.16 -9.96 -6.63
N PRO A 33 7.43 -9.66 -6.29
CA PRO A 33 7.88 -9.60 -4.91
C PRO A 33 7.27 -8.39 -4.19
N HIS A 34 6.67 -8.65 -3.04
CA HIS A 34 6.13 -7.64 -2.14
C HIS A 34 6.63 -7.87 -0.72
N LEU A 35 6.73 -6.80 0.06
CA LEU A 35 7.01 -6.92 1.49
C LEU A 35 5.66 -6.99 2.20
N SER A 36 5.41 -8.08 2.90
CA SER A 36 4.21 -8.29 3.69
C SER A 36 4.55 -8.35 5.17
N TRP A 37 3.58 -8.00 6.00
CA TRP A 37 3.61 -8.23 7.44
C TRP A 37 2.20 -8.55 7.90
N GLU A 38 2.09 -9.50 8.83
CA GLU A 38 0.81 -9.92 9.39
C GLU A 38 0.99 -10.24 10.88
N GLY A 39 0.13 -9.68 11.72
CA GLY A 39 0.18 -9.86 13.16
C GLY A 39 -0.87 -9.00 13.86
N HIS A 40 -1.35 -9.46 15.02
CA HIS A 40 -2.26 -8.69 15.88
C HIS A 40 -3.49 -8.13 15.14
N ASP A 41 -4.13 -8.96 14.31
CA ASP A 41 -5.29 -8.62 13.47
C ASP A 41 -5.05 -7.55 12.38
N LEU A 42 -3.79 -7.18 12.18
CA LEU A 42 -3.37 -6.28 11.13
C LEU A 42 -2.61 -7.03 10.05
N LYS A 43 -2.93 -6.70 8.80
CA LYS A 43 -2.21 -7.15 7.62
C LYS A 43 -1.71 -5.93 6.86
N MET A 44 -0.45 -5.97 6.45
CA MET A 44 0.19 -4.89 5.71
C MET A 44 0.88 -5.44 4.48
N ILE A 45 0.73 -4.75 3.36
CA ILE A 45 1.41 -5.06 2.11
C ILE A 45 2.00 -3.78 1.55
N LEU A 46 3.31 -3.80 1.34
CA LEU A 46 4.05 -2.80 0.62
C LEU A 46 4.29 -3.30 -0.80
N ARG A 47 3.67 -2.60 -1.75
CA ARG A 47 3.86 -2.76 -3.19
C ARG A 47 5.07 -1.95 -3.63
N THR A 48 5.97 -2.61 -4.33
CA THR A 48 7.09 -1.97 -5.01
C THR A 48 6.78 -1.82 -6.51
N PRO A 49 7.47 -0.91 -7.24
CA PRO A 49 7.26 -0.68 -8.67
C PRO A 49 7.34 -1.94 -9.55
N PHE A 50 8.00 -2.99 -9.06
CA PHE A 50 8.15 -4.25 -9.79
C PHE A 50 6.91 -5.15 -9.67
N GLY A 51 5.89 -4.72 -8.91
CA GLY A 51 4.74 -5.56 -8.59
C GLY A 51 3.60 -5.56 -9.61
N LYS A 52 3.66 -4.72 -10.65
CA LYS A 52 2.76 -4.84 -11.80
C LYS A 52 3.61 -4.91 -13.06
N LEU A 53 3.85 -6.12 -13.54
CA LEU A 53 4.19 -6.27 -14.94
C LEU A 53 3.02 -5.67 -15.74
N PRO A 54 3.27 -4.82 -16.74
CA PRO A 54 2.21 -4.44 -17.65
C PRO A 54 1.67 -5.73 -18.24
N THR A 55 0.45 -6.12 -17.86
CA THR A 55 -0.36 -7.03 -18.66
C THR A 55 -0.63 -6.28 -19.96
N LEU A 56 0.30 -6.41 -20.91
CA LEU A 56 0.07 -6.00 -22.27
C LEU A 56 -1.18 -6.74 -22.73
N PRO A 57 -2.27 -6.06 -23.10
CA PRO A 57 -3.32 -6.74 -23.85
C PRO A 57 -2.67 -7.28 -25.12
N CYS A 58 -2.91 -8.54 -25.45
CA CYS A 58 -2.42 -9.16 -26.69
C CYS A 58 -2.91 -8.44 -27.96
N ASP A 59 -3.83 -7.48 -27.84
CA ASP A 59 -4.45 -6.77 -28.95
C ASP A 59 -4.44 -5.23 -28.73
N PRO A 60 -3.83 -4.44 -29.63
CA PRO A 60 -3.84 -2.98 -29.56
C PRO A 60 -5.24 -2.36 -29.71
N ALA A 61 -6.20 -3.04 -30.33
CA ALA A 61 -7.58 -2.56 -30.44
C ALA A 61 -8.31 -2.59 -29.09
N MET A 62 -7.99 -3.57 -28.23
CA MET A 62 -8.53 -3.65 -26.86
C MET A 62 -7.95 -2.58 -25.94
N ALA A 63 -6.68 -2.21 -26.13
CA ALA A 63 -6.02 -1.16 -25.33
C ALA A 63 -6.70 0.22 -25.49
N ALA A 64 -7.17 0.55 -26.70
CA ALA A 64 -7.84 1.81 -27.00
C ALA A 64 -9.26 1.93 -26.41
N LEU A 65 -9.90 0.80 -26.11
CA LEU A 65 -11.25 0.73 -25.53
C LEU A 65 -11.23 0.69 -24.00
N MET A 66 -10.06 0.52 -23.38
CA MET A 66 -9.97 0.53 -21.93
C MET A 66 -10.06 1.98 -21.43
N PRO A 67 -10.97 2.29 -20.49
CA PRO A 67 -10.93 3.57 -19.82
C PRO A 67 -9.55 3.72 -19.18
N GLU A 68 -8.95 4.92 -19.28
CA GLU A 68 -7.67 5.22 -18.64
C GLU A 68 -7.76 4.78 -17.18
N SER A 69 -7.17 3.62 -16.91
CA SER A 69 -7.20 3.06 -15.57
C SER A 69 -6.37 4.03 -14.76
N LYS A 70 -6.94 4.63 -13.70
CA LYS A 70 -6.21 5.56 -12.83
C LYS A 70 -4.84 4.96 -12.57
N LYS A 71 -3.80 5.60 -13.12
CA LYS A 71 -2.43 5.08 -13.07
C LYS A 71 -2.07 5.03 -11.60
N ASN A 72 -2.00 3.82 -11.05
CA ASN A 72 -1.51 3.63 -9.69
C ASN A 72 -0.07 4.12 -9.65
N LEU A 73 0.31 4.79 -8.57
CA LEU A 73 1.70 5.18 -8.40
C LEU A 73 2.56 3.93 -8.12
N PRO A 74 3.87 3.97 -8.46
CA PRO A 74 4.72 2.79 -8.43
C PRO A 74 4.86 2.15 -7.04
N TYR A 75 4.81 2.95 -5.98
CA TYR A 75 4.86 2.44 -4.61
C TYR A 75 3.49 2.56 -3.98
N GLY A 76 3.13 1.57 -3.17
CA GLY A 76 1.87 1.60 -2.43
C GLY A 76 1.98 0.86 -1.10
N LEU A 77 1.29 1.36 -0.10
CA LEU A 77 1.09 0.70 1.18
C LEU A 77 -0.40 0.51 1.39
N ASP A 78 -0.75 -0.74 1.63
CA ASP A 78 -2.08 -1.16 2.00
C ASP A 78 -2.05 -1.74 3.42
N ILE A 79 -2.97 -1.27 4.27
CA ILE A 79 -3.18 -1.80 5.61
C ILE A 79 -4.62 -2.26 5.73
N TRP A 80 -4.81 -3.45 6.28
CA TRP A 80 -6.10 -4.03 6.59
C TRP A 80 -6.19 -4.33 8.08
N ASP A 81 -7.37 -4.11 8.63
CA ASP A 81 -7.81 -4.66 9.91
C ASP A 81 -8.80 -5.81 9.67
N ALA A 82 -9.33 -6.39 10.76
CA ALA A 82 -10.37 -7.43 10.68
C ALA A 82 -11.64 -7.01 9.93
N ALA A 83 -11.94 -5.70 9.84
CA ALA A 83 -13.09 -5.16 9.11
C ALA A 83 -12.78 -4.84 7.64
N GLY A 84 -11.50 -4.88 7.23
CA GLY A 84 -11.04 -4.75 5.86
C GLY A 84 -9.98 -3.65 5.67
N LYS A 85 -9.85 -3.15 4.43
CA LYS A 85 -8.80 -2.18 4.10
C LYS A 85 -9.04 -0.83 4.80
N VAL A 86 -8.12 -0.40 5.64
CA VAL A 86 -8.19 0.84 6.42
C VAL A 86 -7.28 1.95 5.89
N LEU A 87 -6.13 1.60 5.30
CA LEU A 87 -5.23 2.53 4.62
C LEU A 87 -4.92 2.02 3.21
N ASN A 88 -4.95 2.92 2.24
CA ASN A 88 -4.33 2.76 0.94
C ASN A 88 -3.70 4.10 0.57
N ILE A 89 -2.37 4.12 0.53
CA ILE A 89 -1.58 5.27 0.11
C ILE A 89 -0.59 4.83 -0.95
N GLU A 90 -0.48 5.62 -2.01
CA GLU A 90 0.45 5.37 -3.10
C GLU A 90 1.37 6.58 -3.29
N TRP A 91 2.59 6.35 -3.74
CA TRP A 91 3.55 7.43 -3.99
C TRP A 91 4.54 7.08 -5.09
N ASP A 92 5.19 8.10 -5.64
CA ASP A 92 6.29 7.96 -6.61
C ASP A 92 7.63 8.47 -6.05
N ARG A 93 8.68 8.43 -6.89
CA ARG A 93 10.00 8.95 -6.53
C ARG A 93 10.10 10.47 -6.62
N ASP A 94 9.20 11.10 -7.36
CA ASP A 94 9.14 12.55 -7.56
C ASP A 94 8.44 13.26 -6.40
N GLY A 95 7.92 12.50 -5.42
CA GLY A 95 7.28 13.00 -4.21
C GLY A 95 5.77 13.16 -4.33
N THR A 96 5.15 12.70 -5.43
CA THR A 96 3.70 12.64 -5.55
C THR A 96 3.16 11.62 -4.56
N ILE A 97 2.17 12.03 -3.77
CA ILE A 97 1.48 11.17 -2.81
C ILE A 97 -0.01 11.19 -3.12
N GLN A 98 -0.59 10.00 -3.26
CA GLN A 98 -2.02 9.80 -3.43
C GLN A 98 -2.59 9.00 -2.27
N LEU A 99 -3.46 9.63 -1.48
CA LEU A 99 -4.23 8.95 -0.45
C LEU A 99 -5.53 8.43 -1.06
N ILE A 100 -5.59 7.13 -1.34
CA ILE A 100 -6.77 6.50 -1.96
C ILE A 100 -7.81 6.16 -0.90
N LYS A 101 -7.39 5.62 0.25
CA LYS A 101 -8.29 5.25 1.36
C LYS A 101 -7.63 5.53 2.70
N PHE A 102 -8.41 6.12 3.60
CA PHE A 102 -8.03 6.26 5.00
C PHE A 102 -9.27 6.28 5.87
N ARG A 103 -9.37 5.27 6.75
CA ARG A 103 -10.40 5.12 7.77
C ARG A 103 -9.72 5.21 9.12
N GLN A 104 -10.12 6.17 9.95
CA GLN A 104 -9.64 6.24 11.33
C GLN A 104 -10.22 5.09 12.15
N GLY A 105 -9.48 4.62 13.16
CA GLY A 105 -9.91 3.51 14.00
C GLY A 105 -8.82 2.96 14.92
N VAL A 106 -9.17 1.91 15.64
CA VAL A 106 -8.31 1.28 16.67
C VAL A 106 -6.98 0.78 16.10
N TRP A 107 -6.95 0.41 14.82
CA TRP A 107 -5.74 -0.03 14.11
C TRP A 107 -4.59 0.98 14.19
N GLN A 108 -4.88 2.29 14.29
CA GLN A 108 -3.85 3.32 14.39
C GLN A 108 -3.07 3.18 15.70
N ASN A 109 -3.81 3.03 16.81
CA ASN A 109 -3.22 2.84 18.14
C ASN A 109 -2.47 1.50 18.22
N GLN A 110 -3.00 0.44 17.58
CA GLN A 110 -2.32 -0.85 17.49
C GLN A 110 -1.00 -0.74 16.74
N LEU A 111 -0.99 -0.06 15.60
CA LEU A 111 0.23 0.16 14.82
C LEU A 111 1.26 0.98 15.59
N GLU A 112 0.83 2.02 16.30
CA GLU A 112 1.71 2.83 17.16
C GLU A 112 2.34 2.02 18.28
N ALA A 113 1.57 1.15 18.93
CA ALA A 113 2.09 0.26 19.97
C ALA A 113 3.15 -0.68 19.41
N LEU A 114 2.86 -1.35 18.29
CA LEU A 114 3.76 -2.31 17.65
C LEU A 114 5.05 -1.67 17.10
N ALA A 115 4.98 -0.41 16.68
CA ALA A 115 6.16 0.31 16.17
C ALA A 115 7.09 0.83 17.28
N THR A 116 6.66 0.78 18.55
CA THR A 116 7.43 1.24 19.71
C THR A 116 8.10 0.08 20.47
N GLU A 117 7.69 -1.17 20.19
CA GLU A 117 8.29 -2.41 20.72
C GLU A 117 9.59 -2.78 19.99
#